data_AF-A0A1N6ZTS7-F1
#
_entry.id   AF-A0A1N6ZTS7-F1
#
_cell.length_a   1.000
_cell.length_b   1.000
_cell.length_c   1.000
_cell.angle_alpha   90.00
_cell.angle_beta   90.00
_cell.angle_gamma   90.00
#
_symmetry.space_group_name_H-M   'P 1'
#
loop_
_entity.id
_entity.type
_entity.pdbx_description
1 polymer ?
#
loop_
_entity_poly.entity_id
_entity_poly.type
_entity_poly.pdbx_seq_one_letter_code
_entity_poly.pdbx_strand_id
1 'polypeptide(L)' 'MNKYKETFGVDISKEVFDVHGSKTGCHQYKNNEAGFRKYLKELPKGSLVVMEATGYYHYRLIQCLDGYPK' A
#
# COMPACT_ATOMS: atom_id res chain seq x y z
N MET A 1 9.77 -21.83 2.21
CA MET A 1 10.13 -20.77 1.24
C MET A 1 8.98 -19.76 1.21
N ASN A 2 9.17 -18.54 1.75
CA ASN A 2 8.11 -17.53 1.74
C ASN A 2 8.11 -16.81 0.40
N LYS A 3 6.96 -16.84 -0.28
CA LYS A 3 6.74 -16.17 -1.57
C LYS A 3 6.92 -14.64 -1.50
N TYR A 4 6.71 -14.07 -0.32
CA TYR A 4 6.77 -12.64 -0.06
C TYR A 4 7.78 -12.31 1.03
N LYS A 5 8.50 -11.19 0.87
CA LYS A 5 9.51 -10.72 1.84
C LYS A 5 8.87 -10.12 3.10
N GLU A 6 7.71 -9.50 2.93
CA GLU A 6 6.90 -8.88 3.97
C GLU A 6 5.46 -8.71 3.46
N THR A 7 4.51 -8.75 4.39
CA THR A 7 3.10 -8.45 4.13
C THR A 7 2.76 -7.12 4.78
N PHE A 8 2.11 -6.25 4.05
CA PHE A 8 1.65 -4.95 4.49
C PHE A 8 0.13 -4.95 4.60
N GLY A 9 -0.40 -4.60 5.77
CA GLY A 9 -1.81 -4.28 5.97
C GLY A 9 -2.06 -2.80 5.69
N VAL A 10 -3.13 -2.48 4.98
CA VAL A 10 -3.53 -1.11 4.66
C VAL A 10 -4.94 -0.83 5.16
N ASP A 11 -5.06 0.20 5.99
CA ASP A 11 -6.34 0.85 6.32
C ASP A 11 -6.43 2.15 5.53
N ILE A 12 -7.57 2.44 4.90
CA ILE A 12 -7.68 3.52 3.92
C ILE A 12 -9.00 4.30 4.05
N SER A 13 -8.84 5.61 4.11
CA SER A 13 -9.92 6.59 4.14
C SER A 13 -9.87 7.49 2.89
N LYS A 14 -10.74 8.50 2.88
CA LYS A 14 -10.80 9.49 1.80
C LYS A 14 -9.49 10.25 1.61
N GLU A 15 -8.81 10.61 2.69
CA GLU A 15 -7.68 11.55 2.63
C GLU A 15 -6.32 10.88 2.81
N VAL A 16 -6.27 9.78 3.55
CA VAL A 16 -5.04 9.07 3.92
C VAL A 16 -5.21 7.57 3.92
N PHE A 17 -4.09 6.86 3.87
CA PHE A 17 -4.01 5.44 4.16
C PHE A 17 -2.84 5.15 5.09
N ASP A 18 -3.10 4.29 6.06
CA ASP A 18 -2.15 3.79 7.04
C ASP A 18 -1.64 2.42 6.60
N VAL A 19 -0.33 2.23 6.61
CA VAL A 19 0.34 1.03 6.17
C VAL A 19 1.12 0.45 7.34
N HIS A 20 0.88 -0.82 7.66
CA HIS A 20 1.61 -1.54 8.68
C HIS A 20 2.34 -2.76 8.10
N GLY A 21 3.66 -2.80 8.26
CA GLY A 21 4.51 -3.94 7.95
C GLY A 21 5.19 -4.48 9.21
N SER A 22 5.38 -5.79 9.29
CA SER A 22 5.98 -6.43 10.48
C SER A 22 7.45 -6.07 10.71
N LYS A 23 8.16 -5.60 9.69
CA LYS A 23 9.56 -5.14 9.77
C LYS A 23 9.66 -3.64 9.55
N THR A 24 8.82 -3.10 8.67
CA THR A 24 8.88 -1.69 8.25
C THR A 24 8.14 -0.76 9.22
N GLY A 25 7.27 -1.30 10.07
CA GLY A 25 6.48 -0.54 11.06
C GLY A 25 5.25 0.14 10.46
N CYS A 26 4.74 1.17 11.14
CA CYS A 26 3.59 1.97 10.72
C CYS A 26 4.02 3.21 9.92
N HIS A 27 3.39 3.46 8.78
CA HIS A 27 3.56 4.67 7.98
C HIS A 27 2.20 5.18 7.50
N GLN A 28 2.07 6.50 7.32
CA GLN A 28 0.85 7.10 6.78
C GLN A 28 1.17 7.88 5.50
N TYR A 29 0.28 7.77 4.52
CA TYR A 29 0.40 8.42 3.22
C TYR A 29 -0.92 9.10 2.85
N LYS A 30 -0.85 10.11 1.97
CA LYS A 30 -2.07 10.73 1.41
C LYS A 30 -2.72 9.81 0.37
N ASN A 31 -4.04 9.74 0.36
CA ASN A 31 -4.82 9.03 -0.67
C ASN A 31 -4.92 9.87 -1.97
N ASN A 32 -3.76 10.21 -2.52
CA ASN A 32 -3.62 10.95 -3.76
C ASN A 32 -2.30 10.58 -4.47
N GLU A 33 -2.10 11.12 -5.65
CA GLU A 33 -0.94 10.78 -6.51
C GLU A 33 0.41 10.99 -5.81
N ALA A 34 0.56 12.08 -5.05
CA ALA A 34 1.81 12.36 -4.32
C ALA A 34 2.08 11.29 -3.24
N GLY A 35 1.04 10.89 -2.49
CA GLY A 35 1.14 9.82 -1.51
C GLY A 35 1.44 8.46 -2.15
N PHE A 36 0.80 8.13 -3.27
CA PHE A 36 1.04 6.88 -4.00
C PHE A 36 2.48 6.79 -4.51
N ARG A 37 3.01 7.87 -5.12
CA ARG A 37 4.39 7.92 -5.59
C ARG A 37 5.39 7.76 -4.45
N LYS A 38 5.09 8.30 -3.26
CA LYS A 38 5.93 8.11 -2.07
C LYS A 38 5.89 6.66 -1.61
N TYR A 39 4.69 6.09 -1.45
CA TYR A 39 4.50 4.71 -1.03
C TYR A 39 5.19 3.70 -1.97
N LEU A 40 5.04 3.85 -3.29
CA LEU A 40 5.68 2.98 -4.28
C LEU A 40 7.21 2.97 -4.22
N LYS A 41 7.85 4.10 -3.84
CA LYS A 41 9.30 4.18 -3.67
C LYS A 41 9.78 3.47 -2.41
N GLU A 42 8.93 3.44 -1.38
CA GLU A 42 9.23 2.88 -0.07
C GLU A 42 8.80 1.41 0.04
N LEU A 43 7.89 0.94 -0.82
CA LEU A 43 7.40 -0.43 -0.85
C LEU A 43 8.51 -1.41 -1.34
N PRO A 44 8.97 -2.34 -0.49
CA PRO A 44 10.01 -3.28 -0.88
C PRO A 44 9.55 -4.21 -2.02
N LYS A 45 10.46 -4.57 -2.93
CA LYS A 45 10.16 -5.55 -3.99
C LYS A 45 9.81 -6.92 -3.38
N GLY A 46 8.80 -7.57 -3.95
CA GLY A 46 8.32 -8.88 -3.49
C GLY A 46 7.48 -8.81 -2.21
N SER A 47 6.82 -7.68 -1.97
CA SER A 47 5.87 -7.50 -0.87
C SER A 47 4.47 -7.94 -1.26
N LEU A 48 3.70 -8.41 -0.27
CA LEU A 48 2.26 -8.60 -0.40
C LEU A 48 1.55 -7.43 0.27
N VAL A 49 0.66 -6.76 -0.45
CA VAL A 49 -0.17 -5.68 0.12
C VAL A 49 -1.60 -6.20 0.27
N VAL A 50 -2.15 -6.09 1.48
CA VAL A 50 -3.49 -6.53 1.85
C VAL A 50 -4.24 -5.31 2.37
N MET A 51 -5.47 -5.10 1.90
CA MET A 51 -6.28 -3.95 2.29
C MET A 51 -7.70 -4.41 2.63
N GLU A 52 -8.36 -3.75 3.57
CA GLU A 52 -9.79 -3.99 3.83
C GLU A 52 -10.63 -3.47 2.67
N ALA A 53 -11.52 -4.30 2.12
CA ALA A 53 -12.40 -3.95 1.01
C ALA A 53 -13.64 -3.18 1.48
N THR A 54 -13.44 -2.09 2.24
CA THR A 54 -14.52 -1.29 2.81
C THR A 54 -14.61 0.07 2.10
N GLY A 55 -15.70 0.30 1.37
CA GLY A 55 -15.90 1.51 0.56
C GLY A 55 -15.13 1.53 -0.76
N TYR A 56 -14.95 2.71 -1.36
CA TYR A 56 -14.35 2.86 -2.70
C TYR A 56 -12.97 3.53 -2.70
N TYR A 57 -12.45 3.91 -1.52
CA TYR A 57 -11.22 4.70 -1.43
C TYR A 57 -9.96 3.93 -1.85
N HIS A 58 -9.99 2.60 -1.81
CA HIS A 58 -8.88 1.73 -2.21
C HIS A 58 -8.67 1.61 -3.73
N TYR A 59 -9.70 1.89 -4.56
CA TYR A 59 -9.61 1.65 -6.01
C TYR A 59 -8.44 2.37 -6.69
N ARG A 60 -8.19 3.63 -6.30
CA ARG A 60 -7.09 4.43 -6.87
C ARG A 60 -5.73 3.88 -6.47
N LEU A 61 -5.58 3.40 -5.24
CA LEU A 61 -4.36 2.77 -4.77
C LEU A 61 -4.11 1.43 -5.50
N ILE A 62 -5.16 0.61 -5.69
CA ILE A 62 -5.07 -0.64 -6.47
C ILE A 62 -4.64 -0.37 -7.92
N GLN A 63 -5.27 0.59 -8.60
CA GLN A 63 -4.88 0.97 -9.97
C GLN A 63 -3.42 1.41 -10.05
N CYS A 64 -2.94 2.16 -9.04
CA CYS A 64 -1.56 2.59 -8.97
C CYS A 64 -0.58 1.42 -8.78
N LEU A 65 -0.94 0.41 -7.98
CA LEU A 65 -0.13 -0.79 -7.74
C LEU A 65 -0.16 -1.77 -8.92
N ASP A 66 -1.29 -1.91 -9.61
CA ASP A 66 -1.46 -2.83 -10.75
C ASP A 66 -0.78 -2.31 -12.03
N GLY A 67 -0.81 -0.98 -12.23
CA GLY A 67 -0.13 -0.32 -13.35
C GLY A 67 1.39 -0.19 -13.19
N TYR A 68 1.96 -0.59 -12.06
CA TYR A 68 3.40 -0.49 -11.82
C TYR A 68 4.12 -1.78 -12.22
N PRO A 69 5.19 -1.71 -13.06
CA PRO A 69 5.95 -2.90 -13.42
C PRO A 69 6.54 -3.55 -12.17
N LYS A 70 6.23 -4.83 -11.98
CA LYS A 70 6.65 -5.65 -10.82
C LYS A 70 8.16 -5.89 -10.78
#